data_AF-A0A7W1A084-F1
#
_entry.id   AF-A0A7W1A084-F1
#
_cell.length_a   1.000
_cell.length_b   1.000
_cell.length_c   1.000
_cell.angle_alpha   90.00
_cell.angle_beta   90.00
_cell.angle_gamma   90.00
#
_symmetry.space_group_name_H-M   'P 1'
#
loop_
_entity.id
_entity.type
_entity.pdbx_description
1 polymer ?
#
loop_
_entity_poly.entity_id
_entity_poly.type
_entity_poly.pdbx_seq_one_letter_code
_entity_poly.pdbx_strand_id
1 'polypeptide(L)'
;MNLALLAGAVLLGSLGGACDKRKEPAPASVGSAGPNDLPDPLNLDWQSLRYDLGSLGSVQATRGRAEFHVVEDDHGVLHATQDPGAGGTMGFLDLDPPALVDLDGDRHEEAVIPFELRSTSDSVFGAFVFTLSNGVPVRLGTITTTAKPGFTVAGATIRTTEGVVWAWDKATKQLVKR
;
A
#
# COMPACT_ATOMS: atom_id res chain seq x y z
N MET A 1 -50.33 -7.77 -49.15
CA MET A 1 -50.51 -6.49 -48.44
C MET A 1 -49.68 -6.53 -47.17
N ASN A 2 -48.80 -5.55 -47.01
CA ASN A 2 -47.96 -5.34 -45.84
C ASN A 2 -48.80 -5.06 -44.59
N LEU A 3 -48.39 -5.55 -43.42
CA LEU A 3 -48.02 -4.72 -42.27
C LEU A 3 -47.24 -5.53 -41.23
N ALA A 4 -46.12 -4.97 -40.79
CA ALA A 4 -45.29 -5.41 -39.69
C ALA A 4 -45.83 -4.89 -38.34
N LEU A 5 -45.49 -5.55 -37.23
CA LEU A 5 -44.92 -4.99 -35.98
C LEU A 5 -44.77 -6.13 -34.94
N LEU A 6 -43.55 -6.45 -34.50
CA LEU A 6 -42.95 -6.15 -33.17
C LEU A 6 -43.65 -6.83 -31.98
N ALA A 7 -43.02 -7.35 -30.92
CA ALA A 7 -41.66 -7.69 -30.50
C ALA A 7 -41.85 -8.22 -29.06
N GLY A 8 -40.98 -9.11 -28.56
CA GLY A 8 -41.03 -9.45 -27.12
C GLY A 8 -40.32 -10.74 -26.71
N ALA A 9 -39.09 -10.96 -27.18
CA ALA A 9 -38.22 -11.98 -26.58
C ALA A 9 -37.57 -11.38 -25.33
N VAL A 10 -38.03 -11.83 -24.15
CA VAL A 10 -37.39 -11.53 -22.86
C VAL A 10 -36.08 -12.31 -22.79
N LEU A 11 -34.98 -11.63 -23.09
CA LEU A 11 -33.63 -12.10 -22.78
C LEU A 11 -33.42 -12.01 -21.27
N LEU A 12 -33.27 -13.17 -20.63
CA LEU A 12 -32.76 -13.34 -19.27
C LEU A 12 -31.34 -12.75 -19.22
N GLY A 13 -31.27 -11.46 -18.89
CA GLY A 13 -30.04 -10.76 -18.57
C GLY A 13 -29.45 -11.34 -17.29
N SER A 14 -28.31 -12.00 -17.45
CA SER A 14 -27.38 -12.36 -16.39
C SER A 14 -27.14 -11.19 -15.45
N LEU A 15 -27.53 -11.34 -14.17
CA LEU A 15 -27.07 -10.54 -13.04
C LEU A 15 -25.58 -10.88 -12.79
N GLY A 16 -24.72 -10.41 -13.70
CA GLY A 16 -23.29 -10.32 -13.45
C GLY A 16 -23.08 -9.20 -12.44
N GLY A 17 -22.70 -9.57 -11.23
CA GLY A 17 -22.34 -8.63 -10.17
C GLY A 17 -21.37 -7.59 -10.71
N ALA A 18 -21.79 -6.34 -10.67
CA ALA A 18 -20.89 -5.21 -10.78
C ALA A 18 -20.00 -5.23 -9.54
N CYS A 19 -18.90 -5.98 -9.61
CA CYS A 19 -17.73 -5.69 -8.81
C CYS A 19 -17.34 -4.26 -9.18
N ASP A 20 -17.65 -3.35 -8.27
CA ASP A 20 -17.24 -1.97 -8.25
C ASP A 20 -15.71 -1.94 -8.29
N LYS A 21 -15.14 -2.03 -9.49
CA LYS A 21 -13.73 -1.77 -9.75
C LYS A 21 -13.55 -0.27 -9.60
N ARG A 22 -13.52 0.22 -8.37
CA ARG A 22 -12.90 1.50 -8.07
C ARG A 22 -11.47 1.39 -8.59
N LYS A 23 -11.27 1.99 -9.75
CA LYS A 23 -9.97 2.11 -10.38
C LYS A 23 -9.17 3.00 -9.44
N GLU A 24 -8.37 2.36 -8.60
CA GLU A 24 -7.38 3.03 -7.76
C GLU A 24 -6.64 4.02 -8.67
N PRO A 25 -6.53 5.31 -8.29
CA PRO A 25 -5.82 6.27 -9.10
C PRO A 25 -4.43 5.71 -9.37
N ALA A 26 -4.04 5.67 -10.64
CA ALA A 26 -2.69 5.25 -10.98
C ALA A 26 -1.73 6.11 -10.15
N PRO A 27 -0.79 5.51 -9.39
CA PRO A 27 0.18 6.27 -8.63
C PRO A 27 0.87 7.25 -9.58
N ALA A 28 1.12 8.46 -9.09
CA ALA A 28 1.82 9.48 -9.87
C ALA A 28 3.10 8.88 -10.45
N SER A 29 3.47 9.26 -11.68
CA SER A 29 4.75 8.84 -12.25
C SER A 29 5.85 9.48 -11.42
N VAL A 30 6.44 8.73 -10.50
CA VAL A 30 7.46 9.22 -9.59
C VAL A 30 8.79 9.02 -10.28
N GLY A 31 9.41 10.13 -10.68
CA GLY A 31 10.84 10.16 -10.94
C GLY A 31 11.56 10.46 -9.63
N SER A 32 12.67 9.77 -9.40
CA SER A 32 13.63 10.10 -8.35
C SER A 32 14.11 11.54 -8.51
N ALA A 33 14.50 12.17 -7.41
CA ALA A 33 15.17 13.47 -7.43
C ALA A 33 16.31 13.45 -8.46
N GLY A 34 16.44 14.53 -9.24
CA GLY A 34 17.48 14.59 -10.29
C GLY A 34 18.89 14.51 -9.69
N PRO A 35 19.90 14.10 -10.46
CA PRO A 35 21.27 13.85 -9.98
C PRO A 35 22.01 15.08 -9.41
N ASN A 36 21.42 16.27 -9.47
CA ASN A 36 21.96 17.51 -8.90
C ASN A 36 21.20 17.99 -7.64
N ASP A 37 20.13 17.30 -7.24
CA ASP A 37 19.33 17.57 -6.04
C ASP A 37 19.58 16.46 -5.02
N LEU A 38 20.85 16.20 -4.64
CA LEU A 38 21.17 15.24 -3.59
C LEU A 38 21.19 15.94 -2.22
N PRO A 39 20.07 16.02 -1.48
CA PRO A 39 20.18 16.08 -0.03
C PRO A 39 20.63 14.71 0.47
N ASP A 40 21.17 14.71 1.69
CA ASP A 40 21.57 13.59 2.54
C ASP A 40 20.86 12.24 2.32
N PRO A 41 21.48 11.12 2.78
CA PRO A 41 20.80 9.82 2.93
C PRO A 41 19.38 10.04 3.43
N LEU A 42 18.40 9.44 2.75
CA LEU A 42 16.96 9.64 2.89
C LEU A 42 16.58 10.10 4.31
N ASN A 43 16.47 11.43 4.54
CA ASN A 43 16.05 12.02 5.82
C ASN A 43 14.53 11.90 5.98
N LEU A 44 14.02 10.71 5.72
CA LEU A 44 12.63 10.34 5.92
C LEU A 44 12.41 10.12 7.42
N ASP A 45 11.60 10.96 8.05
CA ASP A 45 11.14 10.72 9.42
C ASP A 45 10.08 9.61 9.45
N TRP A 46 10.47 8.41 9.02
CA TRP A 46 9.64 7.22 8.93
C TRP A 46 8.95 6.90 10.26
N GLN A 47 9.58 7.27 11.38
CA GLN A 47 9.02 7.05 12.70
C GLN A 47 7.77 7.86 12.99
N SER A 48 7.55 8.95 12.24
CA SER A 48 6.46 9.91 12.45
C SER A 48 5.68 10.20 11.16
N LEU A 49 5.59 9.25 10.23
CA LEU A 49 4.75 9.38 9.03
C LEU A 49 3.31 8.90 9.25
N ARG A 50 2.45 9.36 8.34
CA ARG A 50 1.12 8.78 8.14
C ARG A 50 1.22 7.58 7.18
N TYR A 51 0.74 6.43 7.62
CA TYR A 51 0.71 5.18 6.88
C TYR A 51 -0.71 4.83 6.50
N ASP A 52 -0.93 4.46 5.24
CA ASP A 52 -2.22 3.97 4.76
C ASP A 52 -2.24 2.44 4.78
N LEU A 53 -3.22 1.92 5.53
CA LEU A 53 -3.49 0.52 5.83
C LEU A 53 -4.52 -0.09 4.85
N GLY A 54 -4.75 0.55 3.70
CA GLY A 54 -5.68 0.10 2.69
C GLY A 54 -7.13 0.37 3.10
N SER A 55 -7.95 -0.68 3.18
CA SER A 55 -9.37 -0.53 3.50
C SER A 55 -9.62 0.03 4.91
N LEU A 56 -8.67 -0.11 5.83
CA LEU A 56 -8.77 0.44 7.18
C LEU A 56 -8.51 1.96 7.23
N GLY A 57 -8.09 2.59 6.13
CA GLY A 57 -7.72 4.00 6.12
C GLY A 57 -6.29 4.22 6.58
N SER A 58 -6.00 5.36 7.21
CA SER A 58 -4.62 5.73 7.59
C SER A 58 -4.43 5.92 9.08
N VAL A 59 -3.22 5.64 9.54
CA VAL A 59 -2.77 5.88 10.92
C VAL A 59 -1.50 6.72 10.93
N GLN A 60 -1.34 7.54 11.95
CA GLN A 60 -0.14 8.32 12.22
C GLN A 60 0.77 7.52 13.15
N ALA A 61 1.99 7.23 12.70
CA ALA A 61 3.01 6.65 13.55
C ALA A 61 3.64 7.71 14.46
N THR A 62 4.15 7.27 15.60
CA THR A 62 4.98 8.04 16.51
C THR A 62 6.06 7.11 17.03
N ARG A 63 7.34 7.47 16.84
CA ARG A 63 8.49 6.63 17.22
C ARG A 63 8.43 5.21 16.64
N GLY A 64 7.97 5.10 15.39
CA GLY A 64 7.92 3.81 14.68
C GLY A 64 6.73 2.92 15.07
N ARG A 65 5.72 3.46 15.76
CA ARG A 65 4.52 2.71 16.13
C ARG A 65 3.26 3.55 15.97
N ALA A 66 2.18 2.95 15.51
CA ALA A 66 0.85 3.53 15.57
C ALA A 66 -0.08 2.61 16.36
N GLU A 67 -0.74 3.16 17.38
CA GLU A 67 -1.83 2.47 18.08
C GLU A 67 -3.15 3.02 17.56
N PHE A 68 -4.12 2.14 17.34
CA PHE A 68 -5.44 2.49 16.82
C PHE A 68 -6.50 1.50 17.32
N HIS A 69 -7.76 1.89 17.16
CA HIS A 69 -8.91 1.00 17.30
C HIS A 69 -9.50 0.72 15.92
N VAL A 70 -9.85 -0.53 15.67
CA VAL A 70 -10.70 -0.91 14.54
C VAL A 70 -12.15 -0.78 15.00
N VAL A 71 -12.88 0.08 14.32
CA VAL A 71 -14.29 0.35 14.58
C VAL A 71 -15.10 0.10 13.32
N GLU A 72 -16.36 -0.29 13.49
CA GLU A 72 -17.33 -0.44 12.42
C GLU A 72 -18.17 0.84 12.36
N ASP A 73 -18.28 1.46 11.19
CA ASP A 73 -19.11 2.65 11.00
C ASP A 73 -20.60 2.32 10.84
N ASP A 74 -21.45 3.34 10.72
CA ASP A 74 -22.91 3.20 10.54
C ASP A 74 -23.31 2.43 9.27
N HIS A 75 -22.38 2.19 8.33
CA HIS A 75 -22.59 1.43 7.11
C HIS A 75 -22.02 0.00 7.17
N GLY A 76 -21.49 -0.42 8.32
CA GLY A 76 -20.87 -1.72 8.50
C GLY A 76 -19.44 -1.82 7.97
N VAL A 77 -18.77 -0.69 7.72
CA VAL A 77 -17.41 -0.65 7.16
C VAL A 77 -16.39 -0.51 8.29
N LEU A 78 -15.42 -1.42 8.29
CA LEU A 78 -14.31 -1.40 9.24
C LEU A 78 -13.27 -0.34 8.86
N HIS A 79 -12.89 0.50 9.82
CA HIS A 79 -11.80 1.45 9.68
C HIS A 79 -10.98 1.60 10.96
N ALA A 80 -9.73 2.02 10.81
CA ALA A 80 -8.85 2.37 11.90
C ALA A 80 -9.12 3.81 12.35
N THR A 81 -9.19 4.02 13.66
CA THR A 81 -9.25 5.34 14.29
C THR A 81 -8.23 5.44 15.42
N GLN A 82 -7.64 6.62 15.58
CA GLN A 82 -6.76 6.93 16.71
C GLN A 82 -7.43 7.86 17.73
N ASP A 83 -8.76 7.97 17.67
CA ASP A 83 -9.55 8.65 18.70
C ASP A 83 -9.42 7.88 20.03
N PRO A 84 -8.92 8.51 21.11
CA PRO A 84 -8.78 7.86 22.41
C PRO A 84 -10.11 7.46 23.04
N GLY A 85 -11.24 8.02 22.60
CA GLY A 85 -12.59 7.68 23.06
C GLY A 85 -13.26 6.57 22.27
N ALA A 86 -12.63 6.03 21.22
CA ALA A 86 -13.23 5.02 20.36
C ALA A 86 -13.45 3.70 21.12
N GLY A 87 -14.70 3.21 21.12
CA GLY A 87 -15.01 1.84 21.53
C GLY A 87 -14.78 0.90 20.35
N GLY A 88 -13.70 0.12 20.38
CA GLY A 88 -13.36 -0.78 19.28
C GLY A 88 -12.28 -1.79 19.64
N THR A 89 -11.86 -2.57 18.64
CA THR A 89 -10.83 -3.58 18.82
C THR A 89 -9.46 -2.95 18.68
N MET A 90 -8.60 -3.10 19.68
CA MET A 90 -7.26 -2.52 19.65
C MET A 90 -6.38 -3.19 18.58
N GLY A 91 -5.65 -2.36 17.84
CA GLY A 91 -4.68 -2.77 16.82
C GLY A 91 -3.40 -1.92 16.88
N PHE A 92 -2.34 -2.46 16.30
CA PHE A 92 -1.02 -1.83 16.29
C PHE A 92 -0.35 -1.98 14.94
N LEU A 93 0.31 -0.92 14.50
CA LEU A 93 1.30 -0.95 13.43
C LEU A 93 2.68 -0.74 14.07
N ASP A 94 3.51 -1.77 14.08
CA ASP A 94 4.91 -1.68 14.49
C ASP A 94 5.78 -1.58 13.22
N LEU A 95 6.71 -0.62 13.18
CA LEU A 95 7.61 -0.35 12.06
C LEU A 95 9.05 -0.65 12.47
N ASP A 96 9.77 -1.36 11.60
CA ASP A 96 11.21 -1.59 11.77
C ASP A 96 12.02 -0.52 11.01
N PRO A 97 13.31 -0.32 11.36
CA PRO A 97 14.18 0.58 10.62
C PRO A 97 14.20 0.27 9.11
N PRO A 98 14.23 1.30 8.24
CA PRO A 98 14.22 1.10 6.81
C PRO A 98 15.52 0.43 6.32
N ALA A 99 15.38 -0.44 5.32
CA ALA A 99 16.47 -0.77 4.43
C ALA A 99 16.51 0.26 3.28
N LEU A 100 17.69 0.81 3.01
CA LEU A 100 17.91 1.72 1.89
C LEU A 100 18.44 0.92 0.69
N VAL A 101 17.80 1.06 -0.47
CA VAL A 101 18.09 0.24 -1.65
C VAL A 101 17.79 1.00 -2.93
N ASP A 102 18.69 0.92 -3.90
CA ASP A 102 18.47 1.42 -5.27
C ASP A 102 17.63 0.40 -6.07
N LEU A 103 16.30 0.55 -6.02
CA LEU A 103 15.36 -0.37 -6.65
C LEU A 103 15.25 -0.18 -8.16
N ASP A 104 15.52 1.01 -8.67
CA ASP A 104 15.39 1.30 -10.10
C ASP A 104 16.72 1.41 -10.86
N GLY A 105 17.84 1.38 -10.15
CA GLY A 105 19.20 1.42 -10.68
C GLY A 105 19.64 2.82 -11.10
N ASP A 106 19.01 3.87 -10.59
CA ASP A 106 19.35 5.26 -10.91
C ASP A 106 20.37 5.89 -9.94
N ARG A 107 20.83 5.10 -8.96
CA ARG A 107 21.76 5.47 -7.88
C ARG A 107 21.16 6.32 -6.76
N HIS A 108 19.84 6.43 -6.68
CA HIS A 108 19.14 6.92 -5.50
C HIS A 108 18.57 5.75 -4.73
N GLU A 109 18.55 5.88 -3.40
CA GLU A 109 18.03 4.82 -2.54
C GLU A 109 16.55 5.09 -2.24
N GLU A 110 15.71 4.06 -2.35
CA GLU A 110 14.38 4.01 -1.77
C GLU A 110 14.43 3.47 -0.34
N ALA A 111 13.53 3.95 0.52
CA ALA A 111 13.29 3.34 1.82
C ALA A 111 12.27 2.20 1.69
N VAL A 112 12.71 1.02 2.10
CA VAL A 112 11.85 -0.14 2.33
C VAL A 112 11.68 -0.29 3.84
N ILE A 113 10.51 0.09 4.37
CA ILE A 113 10.20 0.10 5.80
C ILE A 113 9.40 -1.16 6.14
N PRO A 114 9.99 -2.16 6.83
CA PRO A 114 9.26 -3.32 7.29
C PRO A 114 8.19 -2.93 8.30
N PHE A 115 7.07 -3.65 8.29
CA PHE A 115 6.02 -3.47 9.27
C PHE A 115 5.39 -4.80 9.71
N GLU A 116 4.84 -4.76 10.91
CA GLU A 116 3.88 -5.72 11.42
C GLU A 116 2.59 -4.99 11.80
N LEU A 117 1.49 -5.37 11.18
CA LEU A 117 0.14 -4.89 11.49
C LEU A 117 -0.56 -5.97 12.31
N ARG A 118 -0.85 -5.70 13.57
CA ARG A 118 -1.53 -6.63 14.48
C ARG A 118 -2.98 -6.21 14.71
N SER A 119 -3.86 -7.18 14.62
CA SER A 119 -5.23 -7.15 15.16
C SER A 119 -5.41 -8.32 16.14
N THR A 120 -6.53 -8.39 16.86
CA THR A 120 -6.75 -9.35 17.97
C THR A 120 -6.53 -10.82 17.62
N SER A 121 -6.68 -11.23 16.36
CA SER A 121 -6.50 -12.61 15.92
C SER A 121 -5.42 -12.80 14.87
N ASP A 122 -5.00 -11.73 14.19
CA ASP A 122 -4.24 -11.82 12.95
C ASP A 122 -3.10 -10.80 12.90
N SER A 123 -1.94 -11.23 12.42
CA SER A 123 -0.82 -10.38 12.04
C SER A 123 -0.67 -10.37 10.53
N VAL A 124 -0.53 -9.18 9.95
CA VAL A 124 -0.09 -8.97 8.56
C VAL A 124 1.30 -8.40 8.60
N PHE A 125 2.22 -9.02 7.87
CA PHE A 125 3.58 -8.52 7.71
C PHE A 125 3.72 -7.86 6.35
N GLY A 126 4.64 -6.92 6.23
CA GLY A 126 4.86 -6.27 4.94
C GLY A 126 5.96 -5.23 4.93
N ALA A 127 6.05 -4.51 3.83
CA ALA A 127 6.92 -3.37 3.67
C ALA A 127 6.18 -2.21 3.01
N PHE A 128 6.38 -1.01 3.52
CA PHE A 128 6.09 0.20 2.77
C PHE A 128 7.33 0.61 1.98
N VAL A 129 7.16 0.99 0.72
CA VAL A 129 8.25 1.44 -0.14
C VAL A 129 8.04 2.91 -0.46
N PHE A 130 9.06 3.73 -0.18
CA PHE A 130 9.04 5.17 -0.37
C PHE A 130 10.26 5.64 -1.16
N THR A 131 10.06 6.70 -1.93
CA THR A 131 11.13 7.54 -2.49
C THR A 131 10.95 8.99 -2.02
N LEU A 132 11.90 9.86 -2.33
CA LEU A 132 11.77 11.30 -2.14
C LEU A 132 11.62 12.00 -3.50
N SER A 133 10.60 12.84 -3.61
CA SER A 133 10.43 13.75 -4.74
C SER A 133 10.36 15.18 -4.22
N ASN A 134 11.37 15.99 -4.59
CA ASN A 134 11.50 17.38 -4.09
C ASN A 134 11.48 17.47 -2.55
N GLY A 135 12.13 16.52 -1.86
CA GLY A 135 12.14 16.45 -0.39
C GLY A 135 10.85 15.94 0.24
N VAL A 136 9.84 15.57 -0.55
CA VAL A 136 8.56 15.02 -0.06
C VAL A 136 8.57 13.50 -0.19
N PRO A 137 8.19 12.76 0.86
CA PRO A 137 8.00 11.31 0.76
C PRO A 137 6.90 10.95 -0.22
N VAL A 138 7.22 10.09 -1.18
CA VAL A 138 6.24 9.54 -2.13
C VAL A 138 6.20 8.03 -1.96
N ARG A 139 5.01 7.51 -1.63
CA ARG A 139 4.81 6.06 -1.50
C ARG A 139 4.77 5.43 -2.89
N LEU A 140 5.65 4.46 -3.11
CA LEU A 140 5.72 3.66 -4.33
C LEU A 140 4.83 2.41 -4.26
N GLY A 141 4.62 1.87 -3.06
CA GLY A 141 3.71 0.76 -2.86
C GLY A 141 3.75 0.16 -1.45
N THR A 142 2.89 -0.82 -1.24
CA THR A 142 2.84 -1.65 -0.04
C THR A 142 2.93 -3.12 -0.46
N ILE A 143 3.85 -3.88 0.12
CA ILE A 143 3.97 -5.32 -0.06
C ILE A 143 3.49 -6.01 1.21
N THR A 144 2.69 -7.06 1.09
CA THR A 144 2.23 -7.87 2.23
C THR A 144 2.62 -9.34 2.08
N THR A 145 2.68 -10.06 3.19
CA THR A 145 3.05 -11.48 3.30
C THR A 145 2.48 -12.05 4.60
N THR A 146 2.43 -13.38 4.70
CA THR A 146 1.85 -14.09 5.85
C THR A 146 2.84 -14.46 6.96
N ALA A 147 4.16 -14.28 6.77
CA ALA A 147 5.18 -14.75 7.73
C ALA A 147 6.36 -13.79 7.96
N LYS A 148 6.94 -13.77 9.18
CA LYS A 148 8.13 -12.98 9.58
C LYS A 148 9.45 -13.64 9.06
N PRO A 149 10.50 -12.90 8.66
CA PRO A 149 10.73 -11.43 8.69
C PRO A 149 9.91 -10.62 7.67
N GLY A 150 9.01 -11.26 6.93
CA GLY A 150 8.18 -10.61 5.93
C GLY A 150 8.82 -10.70 4.55
N PHE A 151 10.05 -10.19 4.44
CA PHE A 151 10.73 -10.07 3.17
C PHE A 151 12.26 -10.03 3.33
N THR A 152 12.95 -10.20 2.20
CA THR A 152 14.37 -9.91 2.02
C THR A 152 14.54 -8.91 0.90
N VAL A 153 15.54 -8.03 1.03
CA VAL A 153 15.93 -7.08 -0.01
C VAL A 153 17.29 -7.52 -0.55
N ALA A 154 17.40 -7.72 -1.85
CA ALA A 154 18.64 -8.15 -2.51
C ALA A 154 18.80 -7.43 -3.85
N GLY A 155 19.77 -6.52 -3.93
CA GLY A 155 19.90 -5.61 -5.06
C GLY A 155 18.58 -4.87 -5.32
N ALA A 156 18.17 -4.79 -6.57
CA ALA A 156 16.94 -4.11 -7.00
C ALA A 156 15.64 -4.94 -6.83
N THR A 157 15.64 -5.94 -5.93
CA THR A 157 14.48 -6.83 -5.75
C THR A 157 14.11 -7.00 -4.29
N ILE A 158 12.80 -7.05 -4.04
CA ILE A 158 12.21 -7.38 -2.74
C ILE A 158 11.54 -8.74 -2.88
N ARG A 159 11.88 -9.69 -2.01
CA ARG A 159 11.31 -11.04 -2.05
C ARG A 159 10.56 -11.32 -0.75
N THR A 160 9.30 -11.76 -0.83
CA THR A 160 8.56 -12.21 0.34
C THR A 160 9.01 -13.60 0.78
N THR A 161 8.72 -13.97 2.03
CA THR A 161 8.98 -15.33 2.54
C THR A 161 8.28 -16.44 1.74
N GLU A 162 7.19 -16.11 1.06
CA GLU A 162 6.43 -17.02 0.17
C GLU A 162 7.06 -17.16 -1.22
N GLY A 163 8.20 -16.50 -1.47
CA GLY A 163 8.91 -16.55 -2.74
C GLY A 163 8.39 -15.58 -3.79
N VAL A 164 7.42 -14.71 -3.47
CA VAL A 164 6.95 -13.68 -4.39
C VAL A 164 8.04 -12.62 -4.56
N VAL A 165 8.38 -12.30 -5.81
CA VAL A 165 9.37 -11.28 -6.12
C VAL A 165 8.67 -10.00 -6.56
N TRP A 166 9.12 -8.89 -6.02
CA TRP A 166 8.74 -7.54 -6.42
C TRP A 166 9.97 -6.84 -6.99
N ALA A 167 9.78 -6.22 -8.14
CA ALA A 167 10.83 -5.48 -8.83
C ALA A 167 10.26 -4.21 -9.43
N TRP A 168 11.10 -3.19 -9.56
CA TRP A 168 10.72 -1.97 -10.25
C TRP A 168 10.54 -2.22 -11.75
N ASP A 169 9.41 -1.81 -12.29
CA ASP A 169 9.16 -1.74 -13.72
C ASP A 169 9.51 -0.35 -14.23
N LYS A 170 10.56 -0.25 -15.05
CA LYS A 170 11.04 1.03 -15.59
C LYS A 170 10.06 1.66 -16.59
N ALA A 171 9.22 0.86 -17.25
CA ALA A 171 8.27 1.35 -18.24
C ALA A 171 7.04 1.95 -17.57
N THR A 172 6.52 1.31 -16.51
CA THR A 172 5.36 1.81 -15.77
C THR A 172 5.71 2.69 -14.59
N LYS A 173 7.00 2.73 -14.18
CA LYS A 173 7.50 3.45 -13.00
C LYS A 173 6.76 3.02 -11.74
N GLN A 174 6.61 1.71 -11.58
CA GLN A 174 5.87 1.09 -10.48
C GLN A 174 6.58 -0.16 -9.97
N LEU A 175 6.37 -0.46 -8.70
CA LEU A 175 6.75 -1.74 -8.13
C LEU A 175 5.73 -2.81 -8.57
N VAL A 176 6.20 -3.85 -9.25
CA VAL A 176 5.33 -4.91 -9.79
C VAL A 176 5.73 -6.28 -9.26
N LYS A 177 4.72 -7.11 -9.02
CA LYS A 177 4.88 -8.53 -8.69
C LYS A 177 5.34 -9.31 -9.94
N ARG A 178 6.34 -10.17 -9.78
CA ARG A 178 6.90 -11.04 -10.82
C ARG A 178 6.84 -12.52 -10.45
#